data_AF-A0A4Y8CBT2-F1
#
_entry.id   AF-A0A4Y8CBT2-F1
#
_cell.length_a   1.000
_cell.length_b   1.000
_cell.length_c   1.000
_cell.angle_alpha   90.00
_cell.angle_beta   90.00
_cell.angle_gamma   90.00
#
_symmetry.space_group_name_H-M   'P 1'
#
loop_
_entity.id
_entity.type
_entity.pdbx_description
1 polymer ?
#
loop_
_entity_poly.entity_id
_entity_poly.type
_entity_poly.pdbx_seq_one_letter_code
_entity_poly.pdbx_strand_id
1 'polypeptide(L)'
;MKKPKLLCIDRKNPRDLVRVLKEAKERISEDRVLAIFPEGTRSKNEKMLKFQSGAKILSEKLNLKVQPILIVDSAKILDTKSFSASSGVLKIICMDLVDINDDKWLENTRKKMQELLDQERAKLC
;
A
#
# COMPACT_ATOMS: atom_id res chain seq x y z
N MET A 1 15.74 -3.08 17.89
CA MET A 1 14.53 -2.79 17.08
C MET A 1 13.44 -3.82 17.37
N LYS A 2 12.19 -3.41 17.64
CA LYS A 2 11.05 -4.34 17.73
C LYS A 2 10.75 -4.88 16.32
N LYS A 3 10.68 -6.20 16.15
CA LYS A 3 10.42 -6.82 14.83
C LYS A 3 9.01 -6.45 14.30
N PRO A 4 8.81 -6.40 12.98
CA PRO A 4 7.47 -6.33 12.39
C PRO A 4 6.65 -7.54 12.82
N LYS A 5 5.45 -7.30 13.35
CA LYS A 5 4.48 -8.36 13.61
C LYS A 5 3.59 -8.47 12.37
N LEU A 6 3.89 -9.45 11.52
CA LEU A 6 3.22 -9.65 10.24
C LEU A 6 1.75 -10.05 10.44
N LEU A 7 0.91 -9.66 9.48
CA LEU A 7 -0.49 -10.09 9.35
C LEU A 7 -0.60 -10.86 8.04
N CYS A 8 -0.65 -12.19 8.14
CA CYS A 8 -0.77 -13.05 6.97
C CYS A 8 -2.24 -13.13 6.53
N ILE A 9 -2.51 -12.92 5.25
CA ILE A 9 -3.83 -13.01 4.65
C ILE A 9 -3.86 -14.18 3.67
N ASP A 10 -4.73 -15.15 3.89
CA ASP A 10 -5.10 -16.15 2.91
C ASP A 10 -6.18 -15.60 1.97
N ARG A 11 -5.75 -15.26 0.75
CA ARG A 11 -6.62 -14.70 -0.29
C ARG A 11 -7.65 -15.69 -0.83
N LYS A 12 -7.49 -16.99 -0.59
CA LYS A 12 -8.45 -18.02 -1.01
C LYS A 12 -9.60 -18.18 -0.03
N ASN A 13 -9.42 -17.72 1.21
CA ASN A 13 -10.41 -17.85 2.27
C ASN A 13 -10.96 -16.48 2.68
N PRO A 14 -12.15 -16.08 2.23
CA PRO A 14 -12.73 -14.77 2.59
C PRO A 14 -13.00 -14.62 4.10
N ARG A 15 -13.13 -15.71 4.85
CA ARG A 15 -13.30 -15.67 6.31
C ARG A 15 -12.02 -15.26 7.03
N ASP A 16 -10.87 -15.39 6.36
CA ASP A 16 -9.57 -15.05 6.92
C ASP A 16 -9.42 -13.55 7.22
N LEU A 17 -10.16 -12.70 6.49
CA LEU A 17 -10.21 -11.27 6.76
C LEU A 17 -10.70 -10.95 8.18
N VAL A 18 -11.62 -11.76 8.73
CA VAL A 18 -12.11 -11.58 10.10
C VAL A 18 -11.00 -11.84 11.13
N ARG A 19 -10.19 -12.89 10.90
CA ARG A 19 -9.02 -13.19 11.74
C ARG A 19 -8.01 -12.04 11.67
N VAL A 20 -7.69 -11.59 10.46
CA VAL A 20 -6.73 -10.50 10.23
C VAL A 20 -7.21 -9.20 10.86
N LEU A 21 -8.52 -8.91 10.81
CA LEU A 21 -9.10 -7.74 11.45
C LEU A 21 -8.96 -7.78 12.98
N LYS A 22 -9.19 -8.96 13.58
CA LYS A 22 -8.97 -9.15 15.02
C LYS A 22 -7.50 -8.95 15.40
N GLU A 23 -6.58 -9.56 14.66
CA GLU A 23 -5.14 -9.40 14.89
C GLU A 23 -4.69 -7.95 14.67
N ALA A 24 -5.18 -7.28 13.61
CA ALA A 24 -4.88 -5.88 13.35
C ALA A 24 -5.32 -4.98 14.51
N LYS A 25 -6.53 -5.21 15.05
CA LYS A 25 -7.03 -4.48 16.22
C LYS A 25 -6.12 -4.65 17.44
N GLU A 26 -5.62 -5.86 17.68
CA GLU A 26 -4.65 -6.13 18.74
C GLU A 26 -3.35 -5.36 18.50
N ARG A 27 -2.80 -5.38 17.27
CA ARG A 27 -1.58 -4.62 16.94
C ARG A 27 -1.75 -3.12 17.14
N ILE A 28 -2.92 -2.56 16.80
CA ILE A 28 -3.21 -1.15 17.01
C ILE A 28 -3.25 -0.82 18.52
N SER A 29 -3.84 -1.70 19.35
CA SER A 29 -3.85 -1.51 20.81
C SER A 29 -2.45 -1.55 21.44
N GLU A 30 -1.47 -2.15 20.76
CA GLU A 30 -0.06 -2.13 21.13
C GLU A 30 0.70 -0.89 20.59
N ASP A 31 -0.02 0.13 20.13
CA ASP A 31 0.53 1.35 19.52
C ASP A 31 1.41 1.06 18.27
N ARG A 32 0.96 0.12 17.43
CA ARG A 32 1.65 -0.23 16.19
C ARG A 32 0.94 0.31 14.96
N VAL A 33 1.72 0.90 14.06
CA VAL A 33 1.27 1.30 12.73
C VAL A 33 1.10 0.08 11.82
N LEU A 34 0.00 0.06 11.07
CA LEU A 34 -0.24 -0.94 10.03
C LEU A 34 0.22 -0.40 8.68
N ALA A 35 1.04 -1.19 7.98
CA ALA A 35 1.47 -0.92 6.61
C ALA A 35 0.85 -1.96 5.68
N ILE A 36 0.22 -1.52 4.60
CA ILE A 36 -0.49 -2.37 3.65
C ILE A 36 -0.04 -2.01 2.24
N PHE A 37 0.24 -3.02 1.42
CA PHE A 37 0.40 -2.87 -0.01
C PHE A 37 -0.92 -3.25 -0.68
N PRO A 38 -1.79 -2.27 -1.02
CA PRO A 38 -3.17 -2.56 -1.43
C PRO A 38 -3.24 -3.29 -2.78
N GLU A 39 -2.22 -3.19 -3.63
CA GLU A 39 -2.11 -3.98 -4.87
C GLU A 39 -1.89 -5.49 -4.60
N GLY A 40 -1.28 -5.82 -3.47
CA GLY A 40 -0.97 -7.20 -3.06
C GLY A 40 0.19 -7.86 -3.80
N THR A 41 0.71 -7.27 -4.87
CA THR A 41 1.94 -7.70 -5.57
C THR A 41 2.66 -6.48 -6.12
N ARG A 42 3.96 -6.61 -6.38
CA ARG A 42 4.73 -5.57 -7.07
C ARG A 42 4.21 -5.41 -8.51
N SER A 43 3.93 -4.17 -8.92
CA SER A 43 3.68 -3.88 -10.33
C SER A 43 4.98 -4.02 -11.13
N LYS A 44 4.85 -4.51 -12.36
CA LYS A 44 5.94 -4.59 -13.36
C LYS A 44 5.79 -3.56 -14.47
N ASN A 45 4.62 -2.95 -14.53
CA ASN A 45 4.23 -2.06 -15.61
C ASN A 45 4.25 -0.63 -15.09
N GLU A 46 4.17 0.32 -16.01
CA GLU A 46 4.12 1.74 -15.65
C GLU A 46 2.88 2.09 -14.79
N LYS A 47 1.81 1.29 -14.89
CA LYS A 47 0.57 1.49 -14.17
C LYS A 47 0.50 0.67 -12.88
N MET A 48 -0.02 1.28 -11.83
CA MET A 48 -0.39 0.61 -10.58
C MET A 48 -1.54 -0.37 -10.81
N LEU A 49 -1.46 -1.51 -10.13
CA LEU A 49 -2.51 -2.52 -10.14
C LEU A 49 -3.75 -2.04 -9.38
N LYS A 50 -4.85 -2.77 -9.53
CA LYS A 50 -6.08 -2.51 -8.78
C LYS A 50 -5.82 -2.71 -7.28
N PHE A 51 -6.25 -1.75 -6.48
CA PHE A 51 -6.23 -1.86 -5.03
C PHE A 51 -7.32 -2.83 -4.57
N GLN A 52 -6.93 -3.78 -3.72
CA GLN A 52 -7.80 -4.81 -3.19
C GLN A 52 -8.69 -4.27 -2.07
N SER A 53 -9.96 -4.70 -2.04
CA SER A 53 -10.96 -4.23 -1.08
C SER A 53 -10.64 -4.55 0.37
N GLY A 54 -9.78 -5.54 0.64
CA GLY A 54 -9.36 -5.87 2.01
C GLY A 54 -8.72 -4.68 2.75
N ALA A 55 -7.98 -3.83 2.04
CA ALA A 55 -7.42 -2.60 2.61
C ALA A 55 -8.51 -1.60 3.01
N LYS A 56 -9.56 -1.48 2.19
CA LYS A 56 -10.73 -0.64 2.46
C LYS A 56 -11.47 -1.10 3.71
N ILE A 57 -11.83 -2.39 3.74
CA ILE A 57 -12.58 -3.00 4.85
C ILE A 57 -11.82 -2.85 6.16
N LEU A 58 -10.51 -3.11 6.17
CA LEU A 58 -9.70 -3.01 7.39
C LEU A 58 -9.65 -1.58 7.93
N SER A 59 -9.45 -0.60 7.04
CA SER A 59 -9.32 0.81 7.42
C SER A 59 -10.63 1.37 7.98
N GLU A 60 -11.76 1.05 7.34
CA GLU A 60 -13.08 1.52 7.75
C GLU A 60 -13.57 0.86 9.03
N LYS A 61 -13.45 -0.47 9.15
CA LYS A 61 -13.90 -1.19 10.35
C LYS A 61 -13.12 -0.84 11.60
N LEU A 62 -11.87 -0.42 11.45
CA LEU A 62 -11.00 0.00 12.54
C LEU A 62 -10.94 1.52 12.69
N ASN A 63 -11.70 2.28 11.88
CA ASN A 63 -11.75 3.75 11.87
C ASN A 63 -10.34 4.40 11.86
N LEU A 64 -9.48 3.93 10.95
CA LEU A 64 -8.08 4.33 10.90
C LEU A 64 -7.88 5.59 10.06
N LYS A 65 -6.91 6.40 10.48
CA LYS A 65 -6.35 7.44 9.61
C LYS A 65 -5.45 6.77 8.56
N VAL A 66 -5.75 6.98 7.28
CA VAL A 66 -5.01 6.38 6.17
C VAL A 66 -4.10 7.42 5.53
N GLN A 67 -2.81 7.10 5.47
CA GLN A 67 -1.79 7.94 4.85
C GLN A 67 -1.18 7.20 3.64
N PRO A 68 -1.48 7.62 2.39
CA PRO A 68 -0.88 7.03 1.22
C PRO A 68 0.60 7.41 1.12
N ILE A 69 1.42 6.40 0.82
CA ILE A 69 2.85 6.55 0.56
C ILE A 69 3.11 6.05 -0.85
N LEU A 70 3.53 6.95 -1.73
CA LEU A 70 3.91 6.61 -3.10
C LEU A 70 5.41 6.33 -3.15
N ILE A 71 5.77 5.16 -3.68
CA ILE A 71 7.16 4.76 -3.93
C ILE A 71 7.38 4.79 -5.43
N VAL A 72 8.25 5.69 -5.90
CA VAL A 72 8.52 5.89 -7.31
C VAL A 72 9.72 5.06 -7.73
N ASP A 73 9.54 4.24 -8.77
CA ASP A 73 10.59 3.55 -9.52
C ASP A 73 11.54 2.63 -8.72
N SER A 74 11.10 2.10 -7.57
CA SER A 74 11.86 1.11 -6.80
C SER A 74 12.26 -0.13 -7.61
N ALA A 75 11.42 -0.55 -8.56
CA ALA A 75 11.68 -1.69 -9.43
C ALA A 75 12.82 -1.46 -10.45
N LYS A 76 13.16 -0.20 -10.77
CA LYS A 76 14.32 0.13 -11.63
C LYS A 76 15.64 -0.09 -10.89
N ILE A 77 15.63 0.14 -9.58
CA ILE A 77 16.80 0.00 -8.70
C ILE A 77 17.03 -1.46 -8.34
N LEU A 78 15.98 -2.19 -7.97
CA LEU A 78 16.07 -3.60 -7.60
C LEU A 78 15.03 -4.42 -8.36
N ASP A 79 15.48 -5.12 -9.40
CA ASP A 79 14.65 -6.09 -10.09
C ASP A 79 14.83 -7.48 -9.49
N THR A 80 13.82 -7.88 -8.72
CA THR A 80 13.80 -9.18 -8.06
C THR A 80 13.55 -10.38 -8.97
N LYS A 81 13.21 -10.18 -10.24
CA LYS A 81 13.12 -11.29 -11.19
C LYS A 81 14.48 -11.64 -11.78
N SER A 82 15.19 -10.63 -12.26
CA SER A 82 16.55 -10.78 -12.78
C SER A 82 17.62 -10.86 -11.67
N PHE A 83 17.22 -10.65 -10.40
CA PHE A 83 18.13 -10.52 -9.26
C PHE A 83 19.24 -9.50 -9.52
N SER A 84 18.89 -8.42 -10.22
CA SER A 84 19.81 -7.34 -10.55
C SER A 84 19.53 -6.11 -9.69
N ALA A 85 20.60 -5.40 -9.35
CA ALA A 85 20.54 -4.14 -8.63
C ALA A 85 21.33 -3.10 -9.43
N SER A 86 20.77 -1.90 -9.55
CA SER A 86 21.40 -0.76 -10.21
C SER A 86 21.41 0.44 -9.25
N SER A 87 22.34 1.38 -9.45
CA SER A 87 22.30 2.65 -8.72
C SER A 87 21.17 3.52 -9.28
N GLY A 88 20.40 4.16 -8.39
CA GLY A 88 19.37 5.10 -8.79
C GLY A 88 18.81 5.85 -7.59
N VAL A 89 17.92 6.80 -7.87
CA VAL A 89 17.26 7.59 -6.84
C VAL A 89 15.90 6.97 -6.52
N LEU A 90 15.72 6.50 -5.28
CA LEU A 90 14.43 6.08 -4.77
C LEU A 90 13.68 7.30 -4.21
N LYS A 91 12.59 7.70 -4.85
CA LYS A 91 11.74 8.78 -4.35
C LYS A 91 10.54 8.20 -3.60
N ILE A 92 10.32 8.72 -2.39
CA ILE A 92 9.17 8.38 -1.54
C ILE A 92 8.38 9.66 -1.32
N ILE A 93 7.08 9.62 -1.59
CA ILE A 93 6.20 10.77 -1.42
C ILE A 93 5.10 10.40 -0.43
N CYS A 94 5.07 11.12 0.69
CA CYS A 94 3.97 11.07 1.64
C CYS A 94 2.88 12.02 1.14
N MET A 95 1.70 11.47 0.82
CA MET A 95 0.57 12.29 0.35
C MET A 95 -0.17 12.92 1.53
N ASP A 96 -1.35 13.49 1.32
CA ASP A 96 -2.22 13.90 2.42
C ASP A 96 -3.04 12.73 2.96
N LEU A 97 -3.58 12.89 4.18
CA LEU A 97 -4.52 11.94 4.76
C LEU A 97 -5.75 11.80 3.87
N VAL A 98 -6.23 10.56 3.75
CA VAL A 98 -7.43 10.26 2.97
C VAL A 98 -8.66 10.28 3.87
N ASP A 99 -9.74 10.89 3.37
CA ASP A 99 -11.05 10.76 3.98
C ASP A 99 -11.63 9.38 3.68
N ILE A 100 -11.67 8.52 4.70
CA ILE A 100 -12.19 7.16 4.60
C ILE A 100 -13.73 7.09 4.61
N ASN A 101 -14.42 8.23 4.81
CA ASN A 101 -15.88 8.28 4.76
C ASN A 101 -16.41 8.37 3.33
N ASP A 102 -15.56 8.71 2.34
CA ASP A 102 -15.93 8.65 0.91
C ASP A 102 -15.94 7.19 0.45
N ASP A 103 -17.09 6.68 -0.01
CA ASP A 103 -17.20 5.30 -0.53
C ASP A 103 -16.19 4.96 -1.63
N LYS A 104 -15.73 5.95 -2.39
CA LYS A 104 -14.77 5.77 -3.48
C LYS A 104 -13.33 6.13 -3.08
N TRP A 105 -13.04 6.37 -1.80
CA TRP A 105 -11.75 6.84 -1.33
C TRP A 105 -10.59 5.97 -1.81
N LEU A 106 -10.73 4.63 -1.79
CA LEU A 106 -9.66 3.71 -2.21
C LEU A 106 -9.37 3.82 -3.71
N GLU A 107 -10.41 3.94 -4.53
CA GLU A 107 -10.27 4.10 -5.98
C GLU A 107 -9.71 5.48 -6.33
N ASN A 108 -10.23 6.53 -5.69
CA ASN A 108 -9.77 7.90 -5.83
C ASN A 108 -8.30 8.04 -5.40
N THR A 109 -7.90 7.38 -4.32
CA THR A 109 -6.51 7.34 -3.85
C THR A 109 -5.61 6.69 -4.89
N ARG A 110 -6.00 5.54 -5.45
CA ARG A 110 -5.23 4.89 -6.52
C ARG A 110 -5.07 5.80 -7.74
N LYS A 111 -6.14 6.48 -8.18
CA LYS A 111 -6.11 7.40 -9.33
C LYS A 111 -5.14 8.56 -9.07
N LYS A 112 -5.29 9.24 -7.93
CA LYS A 112 -4.38 10.33 -7.51
C LYS A 112 -2.93 9.87 -7.41
N MET A 113 -2.68 8.69 -6.84
CA MET A 113 -1.34 8.10 -6.77
C MET A 113 -0.77 7.86 -8.17
N GLN A 114 -1.60 7.44 -9.14
CA GLN A 114 -1.14 7.15 -10.51
C GLN A 114 -0.80 8.45 -11.23
N GLU A 115 -1.67 9.46 -11.14
CA GLU A 115 -1.44 10.77 -11.72
C GLU A 115 -0.14 11.39 -11.18
N LEU A 116 0.08 11.30 -9.88
CA LEU A 116 1.32 11.78 -9.26
C LEU A 116 2.55 10.96 -9.70
N LEU A 117 2.43 9.64 -9.81
CA LEU A 117 3.49 8.79 -10.33
C LEU A 117 3.88 9.17 -11.76
N ASP A 118 2.89 9.41 -12.62
CA ASP A 118 3.10 9.79 -14.02
C ASP A 118 3.75 11.18 -14.12
N GLN A 119 3.32 12.14 -13.30
CA GLN A 119 3.95 13.46 -13.19
C GLN A 119 5.41 13.38 -12.75
N GLU A 120 5.71 12.57 -11.73
CA GLU A 120 7.07 12.42 -11.23
C GLU A 120 8.00 11.74 -12.23
N ARG A 121 7.48 10.82 -13.04
CA ARG A 121 8.23 10.19 -14.13
C ARG A 121 8.45 11.14 -15.30
N ALA A 122 7.46 11.97 -15.65
CA ALA A 122 7.58 12.95 -16.72
C ALA A 122 8.66 14.02 -16.43
N LYS A 123 8.90 14.34 -15.16
CA LYS A 123 9.97 15.27 -14.73
C LYS A 123 11.39 14.69 -14.89
N LEU A 124 11.52 13.38 -15.07
CA LEU A 124 12.81 12.70 -15.23
C LEU A 124 13.17 12.48 -16.72
N CYS A 125 12.27 12.86 -17.63
CA CYS A 125 12.50 12.94 -19.07
C CYS A 125 12.94 14.36 -19.45
#